data_AF-A0A9P6IPD1-F1
#
_entry.id   AF-A0A9P6IPD1-F1
#
_cell.length_a   1.000
_cell.length_b   1.000
_cell.length_c   1.000
_cell.angle_alpha   90.00
_cell.angle_beta   90.00
_cell.angle_gamma   90.00
#
_symmetry.space_group_name_H-M   'P 1'
#
loop_
_entity.id
_entity.type
_entity.pdbx_description
1 polymer ?
#
loop_
_entity_poly.entity_id
_entity_poly.type
_entity_poly.pdbx_seq_one_letter_code
_entity_poly.pdbx_strand_id
1 'polypeptide(L)'
;EAFNSTTRFGRLRKIKVAVAGRLVYIRFSTTTGDAMGMNMISKGCERALEVLGEHFPTMSIVSLSGNYCTDKKPAAINWIEGRGKSVVTEAVIPGKVVESVLKSSVHALVELNINKNLIGSAMAGAMGGFNAHAANILTAIYLATGQDPAQNVESSNCITLMKA
;
A
#
# COMPACT_ATOMS: atom_id res chain seq x y z
N GLU A 1 -17.54 -17.30 2.23
CA GLU A 1 -18.96 -16.88 2.34
C GLU A 1 -19.22 -15.99 3.55
N ALA A 2 -18.82 -16.42 4.75
CA ALA A 2 -18.97 -15.66 6.00
C ALA A 2 -18.52 -14.18 5.92
N PHE A 3 -17.35 -13.90 5.34
CA PHE A 3 -16.89 -12.51 5.14
C PHE A 3 -17.90 -11.67 4.33
N ASN A 4 -18.36 -12.21 3.19
CA ASN A 4 -19.18 -11.49 2.22
C ASN A 4 -20.61 -11.24 2.74
N SER A 5 -21.10 -12.03 3.70
CA SER A 5 -22.45 -11.81 4.28
C SER A 5 -22.53 -10.53 5.12
N THR A 6 -21.39 -9.96 5.54
CA THR A 6 -21.36 -8.76 6.37
C THR A 6 -21.58 -7.46 5.59
N THR A 7 -21.50 -7.48 4.26
CA THR A 7 -21.55 -6.27 3.42
C THR A 7 -21.98 -6.54 1.98
N ARG A 8 -22.75 -5.62 1.41
CA ARG A 8 -23.16 -5.66 -0.01
C ARG A 8 -22.01 -5.32 -0.97
N PHE A 9 -20.99 -4.60 -0.52
CA PHE A 9 -19.88 -4.11 -1.37
C PHE A 9 -18.60 -4.95 -1.24
N GLY A 10 -18.34 -5.47 -0.05
CA GLY A 10 -17.13 -6.23 0.24
C GLY A 10 -17.15 -7.60 -0.43
N ARG A 11 -16.13 -7.90 -1.23
CA ARG A 11 -15.93 -9.22 -1.82
C ARG A 11 -14.52 -9.67 -1.55
N LEU A 12 -14.39 -10.67 -0.69
CA LEU A 12 -13.12 -11.33 -0.42
C LEU A 12 -12.54 -11.87 -1.74
N ARG A 13 -11.30 -11.49 -2.04
CA ARG A 13 -10.59 -11.84 -3.28
C ARG A 13 -9.46 -12.83 -3.04
N LYS A 14 -8.68 -12.62 -2.00
CA LYS A 14 -7.48 -13.41 -1.69
C LYS A 14 -7.31 -13.48 -0.18
N ILE A 15 -6.83 -14.62 0.30
CA ILE A 15 -6.30 -14.77 1.65
C ILE A 15 -4.84 -15.15 1.51
N LYS A 16 -3.96 -14.48 2.26
CA LYS A 16 -2.57 -14.87 2.42
C LYS A 16 -2.33 -15.24 3.88
N VAL A 17 -1.75 -16.41 4.11
CA VAL A 17 -1.47 -16.93 5.45
C VAL A 17 0.03 -16.99 5.67
N ALA A 18 0.48 -16.56 6.84
CA ALA A 18 1.84 -16.81 7.34
C ALA A 18 1.77 -17.45 8.72
N VAL A 19 2.68 -18.37 9.00
CA VAL A 19 2.73 -19.12 10.26
C VAL A 19 4.05 -18.82 10.97
N ALA A 20 4.00 -18.56 12.27
CA ALA A 20 5.15 -18.38 13.14
C ALA A 20 4.96 -19.25 14.39
N GLY A 21 5.52 -20.46 14.38
CA GLY A 21 5.25 -21.46 15.41
C GLY A 21 3.75 -21.78 15.48
N ARG A 22 3.15 -21.53 16.65
CA ARG A 22 1.70 -21.72 16.86
C ARG A 22 0.83 -20.52 16.45
N LEU A 23 1.43 -19.43 16.00
CA LEU A 23 0.72 -18.22 15.57
C LEU A 23 0.42 -18.29 14.07
N VAL A 24 -0.80 -17.92 13.70
CA VAL A 24 -1.25 -17.83 12.31
C VAL A 24 -1.69 -16.40 12.01
N TYR A 25 -1.05 -15.77 11.03
CA TYR A 25 -1.36 -14.44 10.54
C TYR A 25 -2.12 -14.56 9.22
N ILE A 26 -3.34 -14.02 9.18
CA ILE A 26 -4.24 -14.14 8.03
C ILE A 26 -4.48 -12.75 7.46
N ARG A 27 -4.02 -12.52 6.22
CA ARG A 27 -4.24 -11.28 5.47
C ARG A 27 -5.39 -11.47 4.50
N PHE A 28 -6.52 -10.85 4.82
CA PHE A 28 -7.69 -10.80 3.96
C PHE A 28 -7.57 -9.63 2.97
N SER A 29 -7.69 -9.93 1.68
CA SER A 29 -7.73 -8.93 0.61
C SER A 29 -9.12 -8.94 -0.02
N THR A 30 -9.76 -7.77 -0.07
CA THR A 30 -11.17 -7.63 -0.50
C THR A 30 -11.36 -6.35 -1.29
N THR A 31 -12.38 -6.31 -2.14
CA THR A 31 -12.91 -5.04 -2.67
C THR A 31 -13.76 -4.35 -1.60
N THR A 32 -13.97 -3.03 -1.72
CA THR A 32 -14.67 -2.23 -0.71
C THR A 32 -15.65 -1.21 -1.32
N GLY A 33 -15.91 -1.31 -2.63
CA GLY A 33 -16.56 -0.24 -3.39
C GLY A 33 -15.67 1.01 -3.41
N ASP A 34 -16.29 2.17 -3.19
CA ASP A 34 -15.60 3.48 -3.15
C ASP A 34 -15.09 3.85 -1.76
N ALA A 35 -15.48 3.10 -0.73
CA ALA A 35 -14.93 3.28 0.60
C ALA A 35 -13.47 2.81 0.64
N MET A 36 -12.62 3.52 1.40
CA MET A 36 -11.30 3.02 1.79
C MET A 36 -11.43 1.67 2.52
N GLY A 37 -12.47 1.54 3.36
CA GLY A 37 -13.06 0.25 3.70
C GLY A 37 -12.55 -0.42 4.97
N MET A 38 -11.64 0.18 5.74
CA MET A 38 -11.10 -0.42 6.98
C MET A 38 -12.16 -1.02 7.90
N ASN A 39 -13.21 -0.27 8.26
CA ASN A 39 -14.28 -0.78 9.14
C ASN A 39 -15.07 -1.94 8.51
N MET A 40 -15.33 -1.85 7.19
CA MET A 40 -16.01 -2.91 6.45
C MET A 40 -15.19 -4.20 6.44
N ILE A 41 -13.87 -4.07 6.25
CA ILE A 41 -12.94 -5.20 6.23
C ILE A 41 -12.86 -5.83 7.61
N SER A 42 -12.68 -5.04 8.67
CA SER A 42 -12.61 -5.54 10.04
C SER A 42 -13.84 -6.36 10.41
N LYS A 43 -15.04 -5.85 10.13
CA LYS A 43 -16.30 -6.58 10.39
C LYS A 43 -16.38 -7.91 9.61
N GLY A 44 -15.97 -7.90 8.35
CA GLY A 44 -15.93 -9.12 7.53
C GLY A 44 -14.92 -10.14 8.05
N CYS A 45 -13.74 -9.68 8.49
CA CYS A 45 -12.70 -10.52 9.08
C CYS A 45 -13.16 -11.15 10.40
N GLU A 46 -13.81 -10.38 11.27
CA GLU A 46 -14.36 -10.87 12.54
C GLU A 46 -15.34 -12.02 12.28
N ARG A 47 -16.32 -11.82 11.39
CA ARG A 47 -17.27 -12.87 11.05
C ARG A 47 -16.61 -14.10 10.40
N ALA A 48 -15.57 -13.89 9.59
CA ALA A 48 -14.83 -15.00 9.00
C ALA A 48 -14.04 -15.80 10.04
N LEU A 49 -13.47 -15.14 11.04
CA LEU A 49 -12.73 -15.77 12.12
C LEU A 49 -13.64 -16.51 13.11
N GLU A 50 -14.86 -16.00 13.37
CA GLU A 50 -15.88 -16.72 14.15
C GLU A 50 -16.19 -18.08 13.52
N VAL A 51 -16.50 -18.11 12.23
CA VAL A 51 -16.78 -19.35 11.49
C VAL A 51 -15.55 -20.26 11.45
N LEU A 52 -14.34 -19.69 11.33
CA LEU A 52 -13.11 -20.48 11.41
C LEU A 52 -12.95 -21.15 12.79
N GLY A 53 -13.37 -20.47 13.87
CA GLY A 53 -13.37 -21.02 15.23
C GLY A 53 -14.31 -22.20 15.43
N GLU A 54 -15.43 -22.25 14.69
CA GLU A 54 -16.34 -23.41 14.70
C GLU A 54 -15.66 -24.67 14.14
N HIS A 55 -14.79 -24.51 13.14
CA HIS A 55 -14.02 -25.60 12.55
C HIS A 55 -12.77 -25.98 13.35
N PHE A 56 -12.18 -25.02 14.08
CA PHE A 56 -10.99 -25.21 14.89
C PHE A 56 -11.26 -24.76 16.33
N PRO A 57 -11.93 -25.56 17.17
CA PRO A 57 -12.36 -25.15 18.51
C PRO A 57 -11.22 -24.78 19.46
N THR A 58 -9.99 -25.23 19.19
CA THR A 58 -8.79 -24.90 19.96
C THR A 58 -8.11 -23.62 19.48
N MET A 59 -8.57 -23.01 18.37
CA MET A 59 -8.05 -21.74 17.86
C MET A 59 -8.49 -20.61 18.80
N SER A 60 -7.56 -19.74 19.17
CA SER A 60 -7.87 -18.50 19.87
C SER A 60 -7.53 -17.28 19.02
N ILE A 61 -8.49 -16.35 18.92
CA ILE A 61 -8.29 -15.08 18.24
C ILE A 61 -7.54 -14.15 19.21
N VAL A 62 -6.27 -13.89 18.94
CA VAL A 62 -5.45 -12.99 19.78
C VAL A 62 -5.78 -11.52 19.48
N SER A 63 -5.93 -11.17 18.21
CA SER A 63 -6.27 -9.82 17.75
C SER A 63 -6.81 -9.89 16.33
N LEU A 64 -7.77 -9.03 16.00
CA LEU A 64 -8.24 -8.85 14.63
C LEU A 64 -7.18 -8.18 13.73
N SER A 65 -6.28 -7.40 14.33
CA SER A 65 -5.16 -6.76 13.66
C SER A 65 -3.84 -7.21 14.28
N GLY A 66 -3.22 -8.23 13.65
CA GLY A 66 -1.91 -8.75 14.04
C GLY A 66 -0.73 -8.03 13.38
N ASN A 67 -0.89 -6.76 12.98
CA ASN A 67 0.07 -5.97 12.17
C ASN A 67 0.44 -6.56 10.79
N TYR A 68 -0.19 -7.66 10.36
CA TYR A 68 -0.01 -8.29 9.05
C TYR A 68 -0.90 -7.67 7.94
N CYS A 69 -1.59 -6.56 8.25
CA CYS A 69 -2.42 -5.82 7.30
C CYS A 69 -1.61 -5.08 6.21
N THR A 70 -0.55 -4.31 6.45
CA THR A 70 -0.14 -3.54 7.63
C THR A 70 -0.74 -2.12 7.52
N ASP A 71 -1.41 -1.59 8.54
CA ASP A 71 -2.04 -0.26 8.50
C ASP A 71 -1.18 0.77 9.23
N LYS A 72 -0.88 1.92 8.61
CA LYS A 72 -0.15 3.06 9.23
C LYS A 72 1.26 2.74 9.75
N LYS A 73 1.89 1.68 9.25
CA LYS A 73 3.28 1.32 9.54
C LYS A 73 4.01 0.90 8.25
N PRO A 74 5.30 1.23 8.10
CA PRO A 74 6.08 0.79 6.95
C PRO A 74 6.22 -0.73 6.98
N ALA A 75 5.90 -1.38 5.86
CA ALA A 75 6.00 -2.84 5.74
C ALA A 75 6.22 -3.27 4.30
N ALA A 76 7.22 -4.15 4.09
CA ALA A 76 7.53 -4.73 2.79
C ALA A 76 6.33 -5.46 2.17
N ILE A 77 5.44 -6.03 2.99
CA ILE A 77 4.26 -6.75 2.49
C ILE A 77 3.26 -5.83 1.78
N ASN A 78 3.19 -4.54 2.15
CA ASN A 78 2.36 -3.56 1.45
C ASN A 78 3.00 -3.15 0.11
N TRP A 79 4.34 -3.09 0.06
CA TRP A 79 5.09 -2.81 -1.16
C TRP A 79 4.95 -3.94 -2.19
N ILE A 80 5.11 -5.19 -1.74
CA ILE A 80 5.17 -6.36 -2.63
C ILE A 80 3.78 -6.82 -3.07
N GLU A 81 2.83 -6.94 -2.15
CA GLU A 81 1.49 -7.48 -2.46
C GLU A 81 0.45 -6.38 -2.74
N GLY A 82 0.82 -5.11 -2.55
CA GLY A 82 -0.10 -3.99 -2.56
C GLY A 82 -0.97 -3.90 -1.30
N ARG A 83 -1.63 -2.75 -1.14
CA ARG A 83 -2.71 -2.50 -0.18
C ARG A 83 -3.56 -1.33 -0.68
N GLY A 84 -4.88 -1.48 -0.69
CA GLY A 84 -5.76 -0.47 -1.28
C GLY A 84 -5.70 -0.50 -2.81
N LYS A 85 -5.25 0.59 -3.43
CA LYS A 85 -5.12 0.70 -4.89
C LYS A 85 -3.65 0.70 -5.29
N SER A 86 -3.27 -0.19 -6.20
CA SER A 86 -1.97 -0.15 -6.87
C SER A 86 -2.12 0.57 -8.21
N VAL A 87 -1.33 1.62 -8.44
CA VAL A 87 -1.47 2.53 -9.58
C VAL A 87 -0.13 2.73 -10.26
N VAL A 88 -0.15 2.88 -11.58
CA VAL A 88 0.99 3.28 -12.42
C VAL A 88 0.57 4.45 -13.30
N THR A 89 1.50 5.39 -13.53
CA THR A 89 1.32 6.52 -14.43
C THR A 89 2.61 6.80 -15.19
N GLU A 90 2.52 7.30 -16.41
CA GLU A 90 3.65 7.64 -17.26
C GLU A 90 3.38 8.91 -18.08
N ALA A 91 4.45 9.60 -18.47
CA ALA A 91 4.40 10.75 -19.35
C ALA A 91 5.70 10.87 -20.15
N VAL A 92 5.61 11.43 -21.36
CA VAL A 92 6.77 11.81 -22.17
C VAL A 92 6.87 13.34 -22.18
N ILE A 93 7.97 13.87 -21.67
CA ILE A 93 8.22 15.31 -21.62
C ILE A 93 9.21 15.68 -22.73
N PRO A 94 8.84 16.53 -23.71
CA PRO A 94 9.76 16.94 -24.77
C PRO A 94 11.00 17.64 -24.21
N GLY A 95 12.19 17.37 -24.78
CA GLY A 95 13.46 17.97 -24.32
C GLY A 95 13.41 19.51 -24.25
N LYS A 96 12.77 20.15 -25.24
CA LYS A 96 12.54 21.61 -25.22
C LYS A 96 11.77 22.09 -23.99
N VAL A 97 10.82 21.30 -23.47
CA VAL A 97 10.04 21.62 -22.27
C VAL A 97 10.90 21.41 -21.01
N VAL A 98 11.73 20.37 -20.99
CA VAL A 98 12.70 20.15 -19.91
C VAL A 98 13.66 21.35 -19.79
N GLU A 99 14.20 21.83 -20.91
CA GLU A 99 15.10 22.98 -20.92
C GLU A 99 14.37 24.30 -20.60
N SER A 100 13.25 24.57 -21.29
CA SER A 100 12.57 25.86 -21.16
C SER A 100 11.72 26.00 -19.91
N VAL A 101 11.20 24.92 -19.33
CA VAL A 101 10.30 24.96 -18.15
C VAL A 101 11.00 24.44 -16.90
N LEU A 102 11.58 23.23 -16.96
CA LEU A 102 12.25 22.61 -15.82
C LEU A 102 13.66 23.16 -15.59
N LYS A 103 14.19 23.94 -16.54
CA LYS A 103 15.52 24.59 -16.48
C LYS A 103 16.64 23.57 -16.23
N SER A 104 16.51 22.41 -16.85
CA SER A 104 17.47 21.30 -16.73
C SER A 104 17.68 20.62 -18.09
N SER A 105 18.48 19.55 -18.13
CA SER A 105 18.62 18.68 -19.31
C SER A 105 18.03 17.30 -19.03
N VAL A 106 17.59 16.61 -20.09
CA VAL A 106 17.06 15.25 -19.97
C VAL A 106 18.08 14.32 -19.31
N HIS A 107 19.35 14.42 -19.73
CA HIS A 107 20.42 13.59 -19.18
C HIS A 107 20.63 13.82 -17.68
N ALA A 108 20.67 15.08 -17.24
CA ALA A 108 20.84 15.41 -15.82
C ALA A 108 19.69 14.89 -14.95
N LEU A 109 18.44 14.96 -15.44
CA LEU A 109 17.29 14.42 -14.72
C LEU A 109 17.33 12.89 -14.60
N VAL A 110 17.70 12.19 -15.68
CA VAL A 110 17.83 10.72 -15.68
C VAL A 110 18.95 10.28 -14.74
N GLU A 111 20.12 10.93 -14.82
CA GLU A 111 21.26 10.66 -13.94
C GLU A 111 20.91 10.93 -12.47
N LEU A 112 20.27 12.06 -12.17
CA LEU A 112 19.77 12.37 -10.83
C LEU A 112 18.80 11.30 -10.32
N ASN A 113 17.86 10.86 -11.16
CA ASN A 113 16.89 9.84 -10.76
C ASN A 113 17.58 8.52 -10.40
N ILE A 114 18.54 8.08 -11.21
CA ILE A 114 19.31 6.85 -10.95
C ILE A 114 20.11 6.99 -9.65
N ASN A 115 20.90 8.05 -9.52
CA ASN A 115 21.79 8.22 -8.37
C ASN A 115 21.04 8.48 -7.06
N LYS A 116 19.93 9.23 -7.11
CA LYS A 116 19.18 9.65 -5.92
C LYS A 116 18.05 8.69 -5.56
N ASN A 117 17.10 8.46 -6.48
CA ASN A 117 15.87 7.71 -6.18
C ASN A 117 16.11 6.20 -6.18
N LEU A 118 17.09 5.70 -6.93
CA LEU A 118 17.39 4.27 -7.00
C LEU A 118 18.58 3.92 -6.10
N ILE A 119 19.80 4.34 -6.49
CA ILE A 119 21.03 3.98 -5.78
C ILE A 119 21.02 4.57 -4.36
N GLY A 120 20.72 5.87 -4.23
CA GLY A 120 20.66 6.53 -2.92
C GLY A 120 19.66 5.87 -1.96
N SER A 121 18.44 5.61 -2.42
CA SER A 121 17.44 4.89 -1.62
C SER A 121 17.85 3.45 -1.29
N ALA A 122 18.52 2.75 -2.21
CA ALA A 122 19.05 1.42 -1.94
C ALA A 122 20.15 1.44 -0.86
N MET A 123 21.07 2.40 -0.93
CA MET A 123 22.13 2.59 0.07
C MET A 123 21.55 2.96 1.45
N ALA A 124 20.41 3.65 1.48
CA ALA A 124 19.71 3.99 2.71
C ALA A 124 18.87 2.85 3.29
N GLY A 125 18.76 1.69 2.62
CA GLY A 125 17.88 0.60 3.03
C GLY A 125 16.40 0.96 2.98
N ALA A 126 16.00 1.88 2.10
CA ALA A 126 14.62 2.32 2.00
C ALA A 126 13.71 1.19 1.47
N MET A 127 12.54 1.03 2.10
CA MET A 127 11.49 0.12 1.63
C MET A 127 10.36 0.92 0.98
N GLY A 128 10.17 0.77 -0.33
CA GLY A 128 9.13 1.48 -1.09
C GLY A 128 9.35 2.98 -1.30
N GLY A 129 10.43 3.55 -0.75
CA GLY A 129 10.80 4.97 -0.84
C GLY A 129 11.77 5.30 -1.99
N PHE A 130 11.49 4.83 -3.21
CA PHE A 130 12.35 5.05 -4.39
C PHE A 130 11.89 6.28 -5.20
N ASN A 131 11.68 7.40 -4.53
CA ASN A 131 11.11 8.61 -5.09
C ASN A 131 11.69 9.88 -4.43
N ALA A 132 11.32 11.06 -4.93
CA ALA A 132 11.78 12.33 -4.37
C ALA A 132 10.96 12.77 -3.15
N HIS A 133 9.65 12.93 -3.31
CA HIS A 133 8.76 13.48 -2.29
C HIS A 133 7.29 13.10 -2.54
N ALA A 134 7.02 11.84 -2.89
CA ALA A 134 5.64 11.37 -3.14
C ALA A 134 4.70 11.65 -1.95
N ALA A 135 5.24 11.51 -0.73
CA ALA A 135 4.56 11.81 0.53
C ALA A 135 4.02 13.25 0.62
N ASN A 136 4.72 14.24 0.05
CA ASN A 136 4.28 15.64 0.13
C ASN A 136 2.99 15.86 -0.67
N ILE A 137 2.97 15.39 -1.92
CA ILE A 137 1.81 15.52 -2.81
C ILE A 137 0.63 14.76 -2.23
N LEU A 138 0.87 13.52 -1.77
CA LEU A 138 -0.19 12.68 -1.26
C LEU A 138 -0.79 13.22 0.03
N THR A 139 0.03 13.73 0.96
CA THR A 139 -0.45 14.38 2.19
C THR A 139 -1.34 15.58 1.87
N ALA A 140 -0.91 16.45 0.95
CA ALA A 140 -1.69 17.62 0.55
C ALA A 140 -3.07 17.23 0.00
N ILE A 141 -3.11 16.23 -0.90
CA ILE A 141 -4.36 15.73 -1.47
C ILE A 141 -5.22 15.06 -0.38
N TYR A 142 -4.63 14.25 0.49
CA TYR A 142 -5.35 13.55 1.55
C TYR A 142 -6.04 14.53 2.49
N LEU A 143 -5.35 15.58 2.92
CA LEU A 143 -5.92 16.62 3.76
C LEU A 143 -7.01 17.39 3.02
N ALA A 144 -6.79 17.75 1.75
CA ALA A 144 -7.76 18.50 0.95
C ALA A 144 -9.04 17.69 0.62
N THR A 145 -8.95 16.37 0.56
CA THR A 145 -10.04 15.47 0.13
C THR A 145 -10.61 14.63 1.28
N GLY A 146 -10.29 14.96 2.54
CA GLY A 146 -10.85 14.30 3.72
C GLY A 146 -10.44 12.84 3.91
N GLN A 147 -9.24 12.46 3.44
CA GLN A 147 -8.68 11.12 3.66
C GLN A 147 -8.01 11.01 5.03
N ASP A 148 -7.57 9.82 5.40
CA ASP A 148 -6.80 9.59 6.64
C ASP A 148 -5.31 9.91 6.41
N PRO A 149 -4.78 11.04 6.91
CA PRO A 149 -3.41 11.45 6.64
C PRO A 149 -2.36 10.49 7.25
N ALA A 150 -2.72 9.71 8.28
CA ALA A 150 -1.79 8.75 8.87
C ALA A 150 -1.50 7.57 7.90
N GLN A 151 -2.39 7.32 6.93
CA GLN A 151 -2.17 6.30 5.90
C GLN A 151 -1.15 6.74 4.84
N ASN A 152 -0.67 7.98 4.88
CA ASN A 152 0.44 8.42 4.04
C ASN A 152 1.71 7.56 4.24
N VAL A 153 1.87 6.94 5.42
CA VAL A 153 2.98 6.01 5.71
C VAL A 153 3.04 4.87 4.69
N GLU A 154 1.92 4.26 4.35
CA GLU A 154 1.85 3.17 3.39
C GLU A 154 1.52 3.63 1.96
N SER A 155 0.74 4.69 1.82
CA SER A 155 0.25 5.14 0.50
C SER A 155 1.29 5.94 -0.28
N SER A 156 2.31 6.50 0.39
CA SER A 156 3.43 7.22 -0.26
C SER A 156 4.52 6.30 -0.82
N ASN A 157 4.36 4.98 -0.68
CA ASN A 157 5.19 4.00 -1.38
C ASN A 157 5.17 4.27 -2.89
N CYS A 158 6.33 4.59 -3.46
CA CYS A 158 6.46 5.01 -4.84
C CYS A 158 7.87 4.74 -5.36
N ILE A 159 7.94 4.24 -6.60
CA ILE A 159 9.16 4.17 -7.40
C ILE A 159 9.04 5.10 -8.60
N THR A 160 10.00 6.01 -8.75
CA THR A 160 10.09 6.93 -9.89
C THR A 160 11.17 6.47 -10.84
N LEU A 161 10.81 6.23 -12.09
CA LEU A 161 11.72 5.82 -13.16
C LEU A 161 11.75 6.90 -14.24
N MET A 162 12.93 7.16 -14.78
CA MET A 162 13.15 8.10 -15.88
C MET A 162 14.08 7.45 -16.90
N LYS A 163 13.83 7.72 -18.17
CA LYS A 163 14.68 7.32 -19.31
C LYS A 163 14.77 8.46 -20.31
N ALA A 164 15.90 8.53 -21.02
CA ALA A 164 16.13 9.45 -22.13
C ALA A 164 15.66 8.84 -23.46
#